data_AF-A0A7Z0HYF6-F1
#
_entry.id   AF-A0A7Z0HYF6-F1
#
_cell.length_a   1.000
_cell.length_b   1.000
_cell.length_c   1.000
_cell.angle_alpha   90.00
_cell.angle_beta   90.00
_cell.angle_gamma   90.00
#
_symmetry.space_group_name_H-M   'P 1'
#
loop_
_entity.id
_entity.type
_entity.pdbx_description
1 polymer ?
#
loop_
_entity_poly.entity_id
_entity_poly.type
_entity_poly.pdbx_seq_one_letter_code
_entity_poly.pdbx_strand_id
1 'polypeptide(L)'
;MNAVPEDGEVTDPDALFQTGLEAIQAAWAAKGDTDVAMLGPSEAERSAYLHHKPVVGHTWDNGPGLRAKMVEGLLARLDPKGKTSAMGRDAAQMTMPQVAMAVCHSKGLRPLNEAEAVRMAATHSESDFPLILENSLSNLVARRMEQRLPDLARASHEVARDDYRVGRSLTLSATGMPQEVAEGGEVKFVTAEEKGEFLPTVRDFASGFNISNVALTNDATAMRLLGDIGNRMVQGAVERLRHVLLEPIEANSGAGQNMADGTAMFHADHGNLASSGAAISIESLSIARTAMRKQRGLNGELYAVEPWGLVVPAELETAAQKVLADINATKSSDANPFQNALELIVEPGLSDPEAWYLIADPARFDGLAHAFLDGQRAPRVETRPGWNTLGMEMRLVWALDAKFVETATWYRNPGA
;
A
#
# COMPACT_ATOMS: atom_id res chain seq x y z
N MET A 1 -95.08 14.73 4.71
CA MET A 1 -96.23 13.83 4.47
C MET A 1 -95.67 12.58 3.81
N ASN A 2 -95.73 11.47 4.55
CA ASN A 2 -95.80 10.06 4.16
C ASN A 2 -95.08 9.62 2.87
N ALA A 3 -94.10 8.75 2.97
CA ALA A 3 -94.32 7.31 3.07
C ALA A 3 -92.98 6.56 3.12
N VAL A 4 -92.85 5.65 4.08
CA VAL A 4 -91.97 4.47 3.97
C VAL A 4 -92.80 3.37 3.31
N PRO A 5 -92.25 2.68 2.31
CA PRO A 5 -92.49 1.24 2.09
C PRO A 5 -91.13 0.53 2.21
N GLU A 6 -90.89 -0.30 3.24
CA GLU A 6 -91.14 -1.75 3.30
C GLU A 6 -90.62 -2.56 2.09
N ASP A 7 -89.61 -3.37 2.42
CA ASP A 7 -89.23 -4.69 1.92
C ASP A 7 -89.01 -4.93 0.41
N GLY A 8 -87.77 -5.30 0.08
CA GLY A 8 -87.50 -6.10 -1.12
C GLY A 8 -86.13 -5.87 -1.75
N GLU A 9 -85.08 -6.46 -1.20
CA GLU A 9 -84.04 -7.22 -1.92
C GLU A 9 -82.86 -7.43 -0.97
N VAL A 10 -82.71 -8.67 -0.50
CA VAL A 10 -81.41 -9.16 -0.02
C VAL A 10 -80.49 -9.10 -1.23
N THR A 11 -79.80 -7.97 -1.36
CA THR A 11 -78.75 -7.79 -2.35
C THR A 11 -77.64 -8.74 -1.93
N ASP A 12 -77.50 -9.81 -2.69
CA ASP A 12 -76.48 -10.83 -2.49
C ASP A 12 -75.12 -10.12 -2.30
N PRO A 13 -74.45 -10.28 -1.14
CA PRO A 13 -73.16 -9.65 -0.89
C PRO A 13 -72.15 -9.95 -2.00
N ASP A 14 -72.27 -11.12 -2.64
CA ASP A 14 -71.43 -11.52 -3.76
C ASP A 14 -71.75 -10.71 -5.03
N ALA A 15 -73.02 -10.37 -5.26
CA ALA A 15 -73.42 -9.52 -6.39
C ALA A 15 -72.96 -8.06 -6.20
N LEU A 16 -73.04 -7.53 -4.98
CA LEU A 16 -72.50 -6.20 -4.66
C LEU A 16 -70.98 -6.16 -4.74
N PHE A 17 -70.30 -7.21 -4.28
CA PHE A 17 -68.85 -7.36 -4.41
C PHE A 17 -68.43 -7.39 -5.88
N GLN A 18 -69.16 -8.13 -6.72
CA GLN A 18 -68.81 -8.27 -8.12
C GLN A 18 -69.08 -7.01 -8.94
N THR A 19 -70.16 -6.30 -8.63
CA THR A 19 -70.42 -4.97 -9.19
C THR A 19 -69.33 -3.96 -8.79
N GLY A 20 -68.84 -4.04 -7.55
CA GLY A 20 -67.70 -3.24 -7.08
C GLY A 20 -66.40 -3.57 -7.80
N LEU A 21 -66.13 -4.86 -8.06
CA LEU A 21 -64.93 -5.32 -8.75
C LEU A 21 -64.90 -4.84 -10.21
N GLU A 22 -66.03 -4.91 -10.91
CA GLU A 22 -66.17 -4.44 -12.30
C GLU A 22 -65.98 -2.92 -12.40
N ALA A 23 -66.51 -2.15 -11.44
CA ALA A 23 -66.32 -0.71 -11.39
C ALA A 23 -64.85 -0.30 -11.15
N ILE A 24 -64.13 -1.06 -10.31
CA ILE A 24 -62.70 -0.86 -10.07
C ILE A 24 -61.90 -1.21 -11.32
N GLN A 25 -62.19 -2.34 -11.97
CA GLN A 25 -61.51 -2.75 -13.21
C GLN A 25 -61.74 -1.75 -14.35
N ALA A 26 -62.94 -1.19 -14.49
CA ALA A 26 -63.22 -0.15 -15.49
C ALA A 26 -62.45 1.15 -15.21
N ALA A 27 -62.32 1.54 -13.93
CA ALA A 27 -61.55 2.73 -13.53
C ALA A 27 -60.04 2.56 -13.77
N TRP A 28 -59.52 1.33 -13.68
CA TRP A 28 -58.12 1.01 -13.98
C TRP A 28 -57.85 0.93 -15.48
N ALA A 29 -58.78 0.36 -16.27
CA ALA A 29 -58.69 0.35 -17.73
C ALA A 29 -58.67 1.78 -18.32
N ALA A 30 -59.40 2.72 -17.73
CA ALA A 30 -59.40 4.13 -18.14
C ALA A 30 -58.09 4.87 -17.82
N LYS A 31 -57.27 4.36 -16.89
CA LYS A 31 -55.95 4.91 -16.53
C LYS A 31 -54.80 4.37 -17.38
N GLY A 32 -55.08 3.47 -18.33
CA GLY A 32 -54.08 2.97 -19.28
C GLY A 32 -53.11 1.95 -18.72
N ASP A 33 -53.43 1.33 -17.58
CA ASP A 33 -52.63 0.28 -16.95
C ASP A 33 -53.28 -1.08 -17.27
N THR A 34 -52.87 -1.69 -18.39
CA THR A 34 -53.37 -3.00 -18.84
C THR A 34 -52.37 -4.11 -18.55
N ASP A 35 -52.03 -4.27 -17.27
CA ASP A 35 -51.33 -5.46 -16.80
C ASP A 35 -52.34 -6.51 -16.29
N VAL A 36 -52.37 -7.61 -17.05
CA VAL A 36 -52.71 -9.01 -16.73
C VAL A 36 -53.56 -9.29 -15.47
N ALA A 37 -54.66 -10.04 -15.65
CA ALA A 37 -55.52 -10.55 -14.59
C ALA A 37 -54.72 -11.10 -13.39
N MET A 38 -55.19 -10.82 -12.17
CA MET A 38 -54.64 -11.20 -10.85
C MET A 38 -54.51 -12.72 -10.57
N LEU A 39 -54.53 -13.57 -11.59
CA LEU A 39 -54.09 -14.96 -11.52
C LEU A 39 -52.62 -14.97 -11.93
N GLY A 40 -51.74 -15.41 -11.02
CA GLY A 40 -50.29 -15.40 -11.23
C GLY A 40 -49.82 -16.06 -12.54
N PRO A 41 -48.53 -15.89 -12.91
CA PRO A 41 -48.02 -16.20 -14.24
C PRO A 41 -48.34 -17.62 -14.67
N SER A 42 -48.69 -17.75 -15.95
CA SER A 42 -49.03 -19.02 -16.60
C SER A 42 -47.89 -20.03 -16.49
N GLU A 43 -48.18 -21.33 -16.63
CA GLU A 43 -47.19 -22.41 -16.53
C GLU A 43 -46.05 -22.26 -17.57
N ALA A 44 -46.35 -21.62 -18.71
CA ALA A 44 -45.37 -21.25 -19.74
C ALA A 44 -44.43 -20.12 -19.27
N GLU A 45 -44.92 -19.14 -18.52
CA GLU A 45 -44.12 -18.04 -17.94
C GLU A 45 -43.29 -18.52 -16.74
N ARG A 46 -43.81 -19.46 -15.94
CA ARG A 46 -43.02 -20.13 -14.88
C ARG A 46 -41.83 -20.90 -15.47
N SER A 47 -42.00 -21.53 -16.63
CA SER A 47 -40.91 -22.19 -17.36
C SER A 47 -39.83 -21.19 -17.82
N ALA A 48 -40.19 -19.97 -18.23
CA ALA A 48 -39.23 -18.94 -18.61
C ALA A 48 -38.43 -18.39 -17.40
N TYR A 49 -39.06 -18.27 -16.22
CA TYR A 49 -38.39 -17.86 -14.98
C TYR A 49 -37.46 -18.93 -14.37
N LEU A 50 -37.75 -20.22 -14.60
CA LEU A 50 -36.92 -21.34 -14.12
C LEU A 50 -35.61 -21.54 -14.90
N HIS A 51 -35.44 -20.88 -16.05
CA HIS A 51 -34.20 -20.94 -16.86
C HIS A 51 -33.23 -19.80 -16.59
N HIS A 52 -33.59 -18.79 -15.80
CA HIS A 52 -32.61 -17.87 -15.24
C HIS A 52 -32.01 -18.50 -13.98
N LYS A 53 -31.01 -19.37 -14.17
CA LYS A 53 -30.15 -19.79 -13.07
C LYS A 53 -29.63 -18.53 -12.38
N PRO A 54 -29.81 -18.34 -11.07
CA PRO A 54 -29.01 -17.37 -10.35
C PRO A 54 -27.57 -17.90 -10.45
N VAL A 55 -26.76 -17.30 -11.31
CA VAL A 55 -25.33 -17.60 -11.39
C VAL A 55 -24.67 -16.92 -10.20
N VAL A 56 -24.85 -17.50 -9.00
CA VAL A 56 -23.89 -17.32 -7.92
C VAL A 56 -22.76 -18.32 -8.17
N GLY A 57 -22.01 -18.02 -9.21
CA GLY A 57 -20.82 -18.75 -9.61
C GLY A 57 -19.95 -17.76 -10.38
N HIS A 58 -18.73 -17.51 -9.91
CA HIS A 58 -17.77 -16.76 -10.71
C HIS A 58 -17.59 -17.50 -12.05
N THR A 59 -18.06 -16.92 -13.16
CA THR A 59 -17.83 -17.49 -14.49
C THR A 59 -16.38 -17.20 -14.90
N TRP A 60 -15.57 -18.25 -15.01
CA TRP A 60 -14.15 -18.14 -15.35
C TRP A 60 -13.88 -18.06 -16.86
N ASP A 61 -14.93 -18.20 -17.66
CA ASP A 61 -14.84 -18.27 -19.11
C ASP A 61 -15.16 -16.93 -19.79
N ASN A 62 -15.74 -15.96 -19.05
CA ASN A 62 -16.08 -14.64 -19.58
C ASN A 62 -15.91 -13.53 -18.53
N GLY A 63 -15.81 -12.29 -19.01
CA GLY A 63 -15.86 -11.09 -18.18
C GLY A 63 -14.76 -11.01 -17.11
N PRO A 64 -15.07 -10.50 -15.90
CA PRO A 64 -14.08 -10.31 -14.84
C PRO A 64 -13.40 -11.60 -14.36
N GLY A 65 -14.09 -12.75 -14.40
CA GLY A 65 -13.52 -14.03 -13.99
C GLY A 65 -12.45 -14.53 -14.96
N LEU A 66 -12.70 -14.43 -16.27
CA LEU A 66 -11.69 -14.73 -17.29
C LEU A 66 -10.45 -13.85 -17.10
N ARG A 67 -10.64 -12.55 -16.87
CA ARG A 67 -9.54 -11.61 -16.61
C ARG A 67 -8.70 -12.03 -15.40
N ALA A 68 -9.33 -12.33 -14.27
CA ALA A 68 -8.62 -12.76 -13.06
C ALA A 68 -7.84 -14.07 -13.29
N LYS A 69 -8.43 -15.03 -14.00
CA LYS A 69 -7.75 -16.28 -14.39
C LYS A 69 -6.52 -16.03 -15.26
N MET A 70 -6.63 -15.14 -16.25
CA MET A 70 -5.52 -14.77 -17.13
C MET A 70 -4.41 -14.01 -16.40
N VAL A 71 -4.76 -13.13 -15.46
CA VAL A 71 -3.79 -12.42 -14.60
C VAL A 71 -2.96 -13.40 -13.79
N GLU A 72 -3.62 -14.33 -13.11
CA GLU A 72 -2.93 -15.36 -12.31
C GLU A 72 -2.07 -16.28 -13.18
N GLY A 73 -2.53 -16.63 -14.39
CA GLY A 73 -1.77 -17.42 -15.34
C GLY A 73 -0.52 -16.70 -15.85
N LEU A 74 -0.65 -15.43 -16.26
CA LEU A 74 0.48 -14.64 -16.71
C LEU A 74 1.48 -14.37 -15.58
N LEU A 75 0.98 -14.06 -14.38
CA LEU A 75 1.81 -13.88 -13.19
C LEU A 75 2.63 -15.15 -12.88
N ALA A 76 2.03 -16.34 -12.98
CA ALA A 76 2.73 -17.61 -12.79
C ALA A 76 3.88 -17.82 -13.78
N ARG A 77 3.72 -17.35 -15.02
CA ARG A 77 4.76 -17.40 -16.05
C ARG A 77 5.89 -16.39 -15.77
N LEU A 78 5.55 -15.20 -15.30
CA LEU A 78 6.52 -14.14 -14.97
C LEU A 78 7.27 -14.39 -13.65
N ASP A 79 6.63 -15.08 -12.70
CA ASP A 79 7.20 -15.49 -11.42
C ASP A 79 7.06 -16.99 -11.16
N PRO A 80 7.89 -17.84 -11.81
CA PRO A 80 7.81 -19.29 -11.66
C PRO A 80 8.04 -19.80 -10.21
N LYS A 81 8.66 -18.98 -9.36
CA LYS A 81 8.90 -19.28 -7.95
C LYS A 81 7.72 -18.90 -7.05
N GLY A 82 6.80 -18.08 -7.55
CA GLY A 82 5.63 -17.62 -6.83
C GLY A 82 4.58 -18.73 -6.67
N LYS A 83 3.81 -18.66 -5.58
CA LYS A 83 2.64 -19.54 -5.42
C LYS A 83 1.62 -19.17 -6.49
N THR A 84 1.25 -20.15 -7.31
CA THR A 84 0.21 -20.01 -8.34
C THR A 84 -1.08 -20.63 -7.84
N SER A 85 -2.19 -19.89 -7.96
CA SER A 85 -3.52 -20.42 -7.64
C SER A 85 -3.89 -21.62 -8.54
N ALA A 86 -4.80 -22.48 -8.09
CA ALA A 86 -5.29 -23.58 -8.93
C ALA A 86 -5.89 -23.09 -10.26
N MET A 87 -6.42 -21.88 -10.26
CA MET A 87 -7.07 -21.22 -11.39
C MET A 87 -6.07 -20.73 -12.44
N GLY A 88 -4.98 -20.13 -11.99
CA GLY A 88 -3.91 -19.63 -12.84
C GLY A 88 -3.15 -20.74 -13.56
N ARG A 89 -3.12 -21.97 -13.04
CA ARG A 89 -2.37 -23.09 -13.65
C ARG A 89 -2.81 -23.41 -15.08
N ASP A 90 -4.11 -23.37 -15.35
CA ASP A 90 -4.64 -23.63 -16.70
C ASP A 90 -4.30 -22.48 -17.66
N ALA A 91 -4.43 -21.23 -17.20
CA ALA A 91 -4.11 -20.05 -18.01
C ALA A 91 -2.59 -19.83 -18.17
N ALA A 92 -1.77 -20.37 -17.27
CA ALA A 92 -0.31 -20.33 -17.39
C ALA A 92 0.22 -21.10 -18.60
N GLN A 93 -0.57 -22.02 -19.18
CA GLN A 93 -0.24 -22.72 -20.41
C GLN A 93 -0.53 -21.90 -21.68
N MET A 94 -1.27 -20.80 -21.57
CA MET A 94 -1.62 -19.96 -22.71
C MET A 94 -0.48 -19.00 -23.06
N THR A 95 -0.16 -18.91 -24.35
CA THR A 95 0.77 -17.89 -24.86
C THR A 95 0.11 -16.51 -24.85
N MET A 96 0.90 -15.44 -24.86
CA MET A 96 0.40 -14.06 -24.91
C MET A 96 -0.54 -13.80 -26.09
N PRO A 97 -0.25 -14.28 -27.32
CA PRO A 97 -1.20 -14.17 -28.42
C PRO A 97 -2.47 -14.98 -28.21
N GLN A 98 -2.41 -16.15 -27.56
CA GLN A 98 -3.60 -16.92 -27.18
C GLN A 98 -4.45 -16.20 -26.12
N VAL A 99 -3.82 -15.52 -25.16
CA VAL A 99 -4.53 -14.65 -24.21
C VAL A 99 -5.23 -13.50 -24.96
N ALA A 100 -4.54 -12.87 -25.92
CA ALA A 100 -5.14 -11.83 -26.76
C ALA A 100 -6.32 -12.36 -27.60
N MET A 101 -6.19 -13.55 -28.20
CA MET A 101 -7.28 -14.25 -28.90
C MET A 101 -8.47 -14.51 -27.98
N ALA A 102 -8.24 -15.00 -26.77
CA ALA A 102 -9.30 -15.27 -25.80
C ALA A 102 -10.04 -13.99 -25.37
N VAL A 103 -9.31 -12.88 -25.18
CA VAL A 103 -9.91 -11.56 -24.89
C VAL A 103 -10.71 -11.04 -26.08
N CYS A 104 -10.23 -11.20 -27.32
CA CYS A 104 -10.98 -10.82 -28.51
C CYS A 104 -12.27 -11.64 -28.64
N HIS A 105 -12.19 -12.96 -28.46
CA HIS A 105 -13.34 -13.86 -28.55
C HIS A 105 -14.40 -13.56 -27.47
N SER A 106 -13.99 -13.26 -26.24
CA SER A 106 -14.94 -12.93 -25.17
C SER A 106 -15.72 -11.63 -25.44
N LYS A 107 -15.20 -10.75 -26.30
CA LYS A 107 -15.87 -9.53 -26.78
C LYS A 107 -16.58 -9.72 -28.13
N GLY A 108 -16.66 -10.95 -28.64
CA GLY A 108 -17.29 -11.26 -29.93
C GLY A 108 -16.46 -10.88 -31.15
N LEU A 109 -15.21 -10.41 -30.97
CA LEU A 109 -14.29 -10.12 -32.07
C LEU A 109 -13.69 -11.43 -32.60
N ARG A 110 -13.51 -11.52 -33.92
CA ARG A 110 -12.97 -12.70 -34.61
C ARG A 110 -11.70 -12.33 -35.39
N PRO A 111 -10.54 -12.24 -34.73
CA PRO A 111 -9.27 -12.03 -35.41
C PRO A 111 -8.95 -13.20 -36.34
N LEU A 112 -8.30 -12.95 -37.48
CA LEU A 112 -7.94 -13.98 -38.47
C LEU A 112 -6.72 -14.80 -38.02
N ASN A 113 -5.83 -14.18 -37.24
CA ASN A 113 -4.62 -14.80 -36.71
C ASN A 113 -4.20 -14.18 -35.36
N GLU A 114 -3.28 -14.85 -34.68
CA GLU A 114 -2.73 -14.43 -33.38
C GLU A 114 -2.08 -13.04 -33.40
N ALA A 115 -1.37 -12.67 -34.48
CA ALA A 115 -0.74 -11.36 -34.61
C ALA A 115 -1.77 -10.23 -34.75
N GLU A 116 -2.86 -10.49 -35.45
CA GLU A 116 -4.01 -9.59 -35.53
C GLU A 116 -4.72 -9.48 -34.19
N ALA A 117 -4.90 -10.59 -33.48
CA ALA A 117 -5.48 -10.57 -32.14
C ALA A 117 -4.69 -9.71 -31.16
N VAL A 118 -3.35 -9.82 -31.16
CA VAL A 118 -2.49 -8.96 -30.33
C VAL A 118 -2.63 -7.50 -30.72
N ARG A 119 -2.65 -7.17 -32.02
CA ARG A 119 -2.83 -5.79 -32.47
C ARG A 119 -4.18 -5.23 -32.05
N MET A 120 -5.27 -5.97 -32.26
CA MET A 120 -6.62 -5.55 -31.85
C MET A 120 -6.70 -5.40 -30.33
N ALA A 121 -6.27 -6.42 -29.58
CA ALA A 121 -6.35 -6.42 -28.13
C ALA A 121 -5.45 -5.35 -27.48
N ALA A 122 -4.31 -4.99 -28.09
CA ALA A 122 -3.39 -3.98 -27.53
C ALA A 122 -3.78 -2.53 -27.87
N THR A 123 -4.50 -2.28 -28.97
CA THR A 123 -4.83 -0.90 -29.42
C THR A 123 -6.23 -0.43 -29.05
N HIS A 124 -7.18 -1.33 -28.78
CA HIS A 124 -8.52 -0.94 -28.36
C HIS A 124 -8.54 -0.52 -26.88
N SER A 125 -8.98 0.72 -26.61
CA SER A 125 -9.09 1.28 -25.26
C SER A 125 -10.01 0.50 -24.33
N GLU A 126 -11.00 -0.21 -24.87
CA GLU A 126 -11.93 -1.05 -24.12
C GLU A 126 -11.44 -2.50 -23.95
N SER A 127 -10.22 -2.84 -24.37
CA SER A 127 -9.70 -4.20 -24.25
C SER A 127 -9.36 -4.58 -22.80
N ASP A 128 -9.64 -5.82 -22.39
CA ASP A 128 -9.19 -6.34 -21.09
C ASP A 128 -7.71 -6.75 -21.11
N PHE A 129 -7.08 -6.83 -22.28
CA PHE A 129 -5.71 -7.29 -22.43
C PHE A 129 -4.68 -6.35 -21.76
N PRO A 130 -4.76 -5.01 -21.91
CA PRO A 130 -3.98 -4.08 -21.11
C PRO A 130 -4.15 -4.28 -19.60
N LEU A 131 -5.40 -4.43 -19.13
CA LEU A 131 -5.70 -4.65 -17.73
C LEU A 131 -5.13 -5.98 -17.20
N ILE A 132 -5.08 -7.04 -18.01
CA ILE A 132 -4.44 -8.30 -17.63
C ILE A 132 -2.94 -8.09 -17.42
N LEU A 133 -2.27 -7.40 -18.34
CA LEU A 133 -0.84 -7.10 -18.26
C LEU A 133 -0.53 -6.22 -17.06
N GLU A 134 -1.33 -5.18 -16.86
CA GLU A 134 -1.24 -4.23 -15.75
C GLU A 134 -1.32 -4.91 -14.40
N ASN A 135 -2.37 -5.72 -14.17
CA ASN A 135 -2.58 -6.40 -12.90
C ASN A 135 -1.52 -7.48 -12.65
N SER A 136 -1.08 -8.17 -13.71
CA SER A 136 -0.02 -9.19 -13.58
C SER A 136 1.31 -8.56 -13.18
N LEU A 137 1.69 -7.44 -13.82
CA LEU A 137 2.93 -6.72 -13.48
C LEU A 137 2.83 -6.03 -12.11
N SER A 138 1.70 -5.42 -11.78
CA SER A 138 1.48 -4.81 -10.45
C SER A 138 1.62 -5.84 -9.34
N ASN A 139 0.99 -7.01 -9.50
CA ASN A 139 1.09 -8.10 -8.52
C ASN A 139 2.51 -8.68 -8.44
N LEU A 140 3.21 -8.79 -9.57
CA LEU A 140 4.62 -9.18 -9.61
C LEU A 140 5.49 -8.22 -8.82
N VAL A 141 5.34 -6.91 -9.07
CA VAL A 141 6.13 -5.87 -8.43
C VAL A 141 5.87 -5.84 -6.93
N ALA A 142 4.59 -5.83 -6.52
CA ALA A 142 4.20 -5.85 -5.11
C ALA A 142 4.80 -7.05 -4.36
N ARG A 143 4.58 -8.27 -4.87
CA ARG A 143 5.08 -9.51 -4.24
C ARG A 143 6.61 -9.54 -4.11
N ARG A 144 7.33 -9.09 -5.15
CA ARG A 144 8.80 -9.12 -5.13
C ARG A 144 9.41 -8.00 -4.30
N MET A 145 8.73 -6.86 -4.22
CA MET A 145 9.18 -5.75 -3.39
C MET A 145 9.06 -6.09 -1.90
N GLU A 146 7.96 -6.72 -1.48
CA GLU A 146 7.78 -7.19 -0.09
C GLU A 146 8.92 -8.11 0.38
N GLN A 147 9.51 -8.87 -0.55
CA GLN A 147 10.64 -9.77 -0.27
C GLN A 147 12.01 -9.09 -0.27
N ARG A 148 12.09 -7.84 -0.74
CA ARG A 148 13.35 -7.10 -0.95
C ARG A 148 13.19 -5.63 -0.55
N LEU A 149 12.72 -5.39 0.68
CA LEU A 149 12.75 -4.05 1.24
C LEU A 149 14.20 -3.63 1.54
N PRO A 150 14.53 -2.33 1.46
CA PRO A 150 15.81 -1.81 1.95
C PRO A 150 15.97 -2.12 3.44
N ASP A 151 17.19 -2.43 3.88
CA ASP A 151 17.46 -2.70 5.30
C ASP A 151 17.14 -1.49 6.18
N LEU A 152 17.39 -0.27 5.68
CA LEU A 152 17.01 0.99 6.35
C LEU A 152 15.50 1.11 6.61
N ALA A 153 14.64 0.40 5.87
CA ALA A 153 13.21 0.40 6.16
C ALA A 153 12.90 -0.12 7.58
N ARG A 154 13.73 -1.04 8.12
CA ARG A 154 13.62 -1.52 9.51
C ARG A 154 13.94 -0.44 10.55
N ALA A 155 14.69 0.58 10.19
CA ALA A 155 15.01 1.72 11.06
C ALA A 155 13.89 2.79 11.07
N SER A 156 12.81 2.56 10.32
CA SER A 156 11.69 3.50 10.19
C SER A 156 10.36 2.80 10.47
N HIS A 157 9.34 3.56 10.83
CA HIS A 157 7.97 3.06 10.97
C HIS A 157 7.05 3.69 9.93
N GLU A 158 5.96 2.99 9.59
CA GLU A 158 4.97 3.47 8.63
C GLU A 158 3.92 4.35 9.32
N VAL A 159 3.61 5.49 8.70
CA VAL A 159 2.51 6.38 9.10
C VAL A 159 1.50 6.47 7.96
N ALA A 160 0.22 6.34 8.28
CA ALA A 160 -0.85 6.47 7.30
C ALA A 160 -1.01 7.92 6.83
N ARG A 161 -1.16 8.11 5.51
CA ARG A 161 -1.44 9.41 4.88
C ARG A 161 -2.53 9.28 3.83
N ASP A 162 -3.65 9.94 4.06
CA ASP A 162 -4.80 9.91 3.15
C ASP A 162 -4.70 10.95 2.03
N ASP A 163 -3.93 12.02 2.24
CA ASP A 163 -3.79 13.13 1.29
C ASP A 163 -2.35 13.66 1.16
N TYR A 164 -2.16 14.52 0.16
CA TYR A 164 -0.89 15.18 -0.17
C TYR A 164 -0.65 16.45 0.66
N ARG A 165 -1.45 16.71 1.70
CA ARG A 165 -1.27 17.91 2.51
C ARG A 165 -0.16 17.69 3.51
N VAL A 166 0.40 18.80 3.98
CA VAL A 166 1.33 18.78 5.10
C VAL A 166 0.54 18.49 6.38
N GLY A 167 0.93 17.45 7.10
CA GLY A 167 0.40 17.11 8.42
C GLY A 167 1.41 17.43 9.52
N ARG A 168 0.95 17.46 10.76
CA ARG A 168 1.81 17.57 11.95
C ARG A 168 1.54 16.39 12.89
N SER A 169 2.59 15.89 13.50
CA SER A 169 2.51 14.90 14.56
C SER A 169 2.06 15.57 15.87
N LEU A 170 1.50 14.79 16.79
CA LEU A 170 1.30 15.18 18.18
C LEU A 170 2.33 14.43 19.01
N THR A 171 3.39 15.12 19.45
CA THR A 171 4.44 14.50 20.28
C THR A 171 4.02 14.44 21.75
N LEU A 172 4.61 13.52 22.52
CA LEU A 172 4.31 13.32 23.94
C LEU A 172 4.57 14.58 24.79
N SER A 173 5.55 15.41 24.40
CA SER A 173 5.78 16.72 25.02
C SER A 173 4.60 17.69 24.88
N ALA A 174 3.70 17.49 23.92
CA ALA A 174 2.58 18.40 23.72
C ALA A 174 1.50 18.28 24.81
N THR A 175 1.37 17.15 25.50
CA THR A 175 0.24 16.91 26.44
C THR A 175 0.50 17.33 27.89
N GLY A 176 1.74 17.72 28.23
CA GLY A 176 2.16 18.08 29.58
C GLY A 176 2.21 16.91 30.56
N MET A 177 2.99 17.05 31.62
CA MET A 177 3.04 16.05 32.69
C MET A 177 1.79 16.12 33.59
N PRO A 178 1.19 14.98 33.95
CA PRO A 178 0.17 14.93 34.99
C PRO A 178 0.69 15.52 36.30
N GLN A 179 -0.07 16.44 36.89
CA GLN A 179 0.23 17.02 38.20
C GLN A 179 -0.54 16.26 39.29
N GLU A 180 0.04 16.18 40.48
CA GLU A 180 -0.67 15.68 41.66
C GLU A 180 -1.88 16.58 41.95
N VAL A 181 -3.06 15.97 42.07
CA VAL A 181 -4.29 16.66 42.44
C VAL A 181 -4.62 16.27 43.87
N ALA A 182 -4.71 17.27 44.76
CA ALA A 182 -5.10 17.06 46.15
C ALA A 182 -6.57 16.63 46.25
N GLU A 183 -6.97 16.04 47.39
CA GLU A 183 -8.36 15.68 47.66
C GLU A 183 -9.25 16.94 47.67
N GLY A 184 -10.16 17.06 46.69
CA GLY A 184 -10.97 18.28 46.45
C GLY A 184 -10.31 19.35 45.57
N GLY A 185 -9.12 19.09 45.03
CA GLY A 185 -8.41 19.98 44.11
C GLY A 185 -8.96 19.95 42.69
N GLU A 186 -8.79 21.05 41.96
CA GLU A 186 -9.16 21.16 40.55
C GLU A 186 -8.10 20.52 39.63
N VAL A 187 -8.55 19.75 38.64
CA VAL A 187 -7.69 19.20 37.58
C VAL A 187 -7.28 20.34 36.66
N LYS A 188 -5.98 20.64 36.59
CA LYS A 188 -5.47 21.65 35.65
C LYS A 188 -5.44 21.06 34.24
N PHE A 189 -6.22 21.66 33.36
CA PHE A 189 -6.16 21.35 31.93
C PHE A 189 -4.89 21.96 31.34
N VAL A 190 -3.97 21.12 30.88
CA VAL A 190 -2.82 21.57 30.10
C VAL A 190 -3.30 21.77 28.66
N THR A 191 -2.89 22.88 28.05
CA THR A 191 -3.17 23.14 26.63
C THR A 191 -2.24 22.26 25.80
N ALA A 192 -2.81 21.40 24.96
CA ALA A 192 -2.03 20.68 23.97
C ALA A 192 -1.58 21.68 22.89
N GLU A 193 -0.31 22.09 22.92
CA GLU A 193 0.23 22.94 21.86
C GLU A 193 0.45 22.09 20.60
N GLU A 194 -0.19 22.48 19.49
CA GLU A 194 -0.02 21.83 18.17
C GLU A 194 1.33 22.26 17.51
N LYS A 195 2.41 22.12 18.27
CA LYS A 195 3.79 22.42 17.84
C LYS A 195 4.56 21.17 17.42
N GLY A 196 3.90 20.03 17.20
CA GLY A 196 4.62 18.81 16.83
C GLY A 196 5.25 18.87 15.43
N GLU A 197 6.08 17.87 15.15
CA GLU A 197 6.91 17.81 13.96
C GLU A 197 6.10 17.60 12.67
N PHE A 198 6.69 17.98 11.53
CA PHE A 198 6.04 17.76 10.23
C PHE A 198 6.03 16.29 9.85
N LEU A 199 4.84 15.77 9.53
CA LEU A 199 4.69 14.41 9.02
C LEU A 199 5.17 14.30 7.56
N PRO A 200 5.59 13.10 7.12
CA PRO A 200 5.91 12.85 5.71
C PRO A 200 4.79 13.32 4.78
N THR A 201 5.15 14.07 3.75
CA THR A 201 4.20 14.60 2.75
C THR A 201 4.41 13.84 1.47
N VAL A 202 3.49 12.92 1.19
CA VAL A 202 3.59 11.97 0.08
C VAL A 202 3.86 12.70 -1.25
N ARG A 203 4.78 12.17 -2.06
CA ARG A 203 5.11 12.66 -3.41
C ARG A 203 4.99 11.54 -4.43
N ASP A 204 4.52 11.87 -5.63
CA ASP A 204 4.36 10.90 -6.71
C ASP A 204 5.67 10.69 -7.47
N PHE A 205 6.04 9.42 -7.62
CA PHE A 205 7.15 8.99 -8.45
C PHE A 205 6.65 8.05 -9.55
N ALA A 206 7.17 8.23 -10.76
CA ALA A 206 6.81 7.39 -11.88
C ALA A 206 8.00 7.03 -12.78
N SER A 207 7.93 5.88 -13.43
CA SER A 207 8.89 5.43 -14.45
C SER A 207 8.16 4.76 -15.62
N GLY A 208 8.43 5.23 -16.83
CA GLY A 208 7.77 4.76 -18.06
C GLY A 208 8.59 3.72 -18.83
N PHE A 209 7.90 2.73 -19.38
CA PHE A 209 8.45 1.69 -20.25
C PHE A 209 7.51 1.47 -21.44
N ASN A 210 8.05 0.92 -22.52
CA ASN A 210 7.27 0.61 -23.72
C ASN A 210 7.64 -0.77 -24.27
N ILE A 211 6.64 -1.46 -24.85
CA ILE A 211 6.81 -2.74 -25.54
C ILE A 211 6.15 -2.66 -26.92
N SER A 212 6.86 -3.09 -27.96
CA SER A 212 6.36 -3.01 -29.33
C SER A 212 5.38 -4.14 -29.67
N ASN A 213 4.50 -3.92 -30.65
CA ASN A 213 3.58 -4.96 -31.14
C ASN A 213 4.30 -6.20 -31.68
N VAL A 214 5.48 -6.02 -32.29
CA VAL A 214 6.31 -7.13 -32.79
C VAL A 214 6.80 -7.99 -31.63
N ALA A 215 7.23 -7.35 -30.54
CA ALA A 215 7.62 -8.06 -29.32
C ALA A 215 6.44 -8.80 -28.69
N LEU A 216 5.26 -8.17 -28.60
CA LEU A 216 4.05 -8.79 -28.05
C LEU A 216 3.54 -9.99 -28.86
N THR A 217 3.72 -9.97 -30.18
CA THR A 217 3.31 -11.07 -31.06
C THR A 217 4.18 -12.32 -30.83
N ASN A 218 5.46 -12.13 -30.50
CA ASN A 218 6.40 -13.21 -30.27
C ASN A 218 6.41 -13.60 -28.79
N ASP A 219 5.60 -14.59 -28.38
CA ASP A 219 5.39 -14.97 -26.98
C ASP A 219 6.69 -15.14 -26.15
N ALA A 220 7.67 -15.89 -26.64
CA ALA A 220 8.94 -16.08 -25.92
C ALA A 220 9.73 -14.77 -25.73
N THR A 221 9.65 -13.85 -26.70
CA THR A 221 10.29 -12.53 -26.61
C THR A 221 9.48 -11.61 -25.68
N ALA A 222 8.15 -11.64 -25.77
CA ALA A 222 7.26 -10.89 -24.89
C ALA A 222 7.50 -11.28 -23.42
N MET A 223 7.52 -12.57 -23.11
CA MET A 223 7.72 -13.07 -21.75
C MET A 223 9.09 -12.69 -21.18
N ARG A 224 10.15 -12.83 -21.98
CA ARG A 224 11.48 -12.41 -21.54
C ARG A 224 11.53 -10.91 -21.27
N LEU A 225 11.03 -10.08 -22.20
CA LEU A 225 11.06 -8.63 -22.04
C LEU A 225 10.19 -8.16 -20.87
N LEU A 226 9.00 -8.74 -20.68
CA LEU A 226 8.13 -8.40 -19.55
C LEU A 226 8.75 -8.84 -18.21
N GLY A 227 9.42 -9.99 -18.17
CA GLY A 227 10.19 -10.42 -17.00
C GLY A 227 11.35 -9.47 -16.69
N ASP A 228 12.12 -9.06 -17.70
CA ASP A 228 13.22 -8.10 -17.58
C ASP A 228 12.72 -6.72 -17.11
N ILE A 229 11.63 -6.23 -17.69
CA ILE A 229 10.99 -4.96 -17.30
C ILE A 229 10.47 -5.05 -15.86
N GLY A 230 9.75 -6.13 -15.51
CA GLY A 230 9.25 -6.35 -14.15
C GLY A 230 10.37 -6.37 -13.11
N ASN A 231 11.49 -7.02 -13.42
CA ASN A 231 12.68 -7.01 -12.55
C ASN A 231 13.25 -5.60 -12.36
N ARG A 232 13.35 -4.82 -13.44
CA ARG A 232 13.83 -3.43 -13.38
C ARG A 232 12.87 -2.52 -12.63
N MET A 233 11.56 -2.71 -12.78
CA MET A 233 10.53 -2.00 -12.02
C MET A 233 10.68 -2.28 -10.52
N VAL A 234 10.87 -3.54 -10.12
CA VAL A 234 11.12 -3.90 -8.71
C VAL A 234 12.39 -3.25 -8.19
N GLN A 235 13.51 -3.36 -8.92
CA GLN A 235 14.78 -2.75 -8.52
C GLN A 235 14.65 -1.24 -8.37
N GLY A 236 14.04 -0.56 -9.35
CA GLY A 236 13.81 0.87 -9.30
C GLY A 236 12.89 1.31 -8.15
N ALA A 237 11.87 0.52 -7.82
CA ALA A 237 11.00 0.79 -6.68
C ALA A 237 11.74 0.68 -5.35
N VAL A 238 12.49 -0.40 -5.15
CA VAL A 238 13.30 -0.62 -3.93
C VAL A 238 14.34 0.48 -3.77
N GLU A 239 15.03 0.85 -4.85
CA GLU A 239 16.00 1.94 -4.85
C GLU A 239 15.34 3.29 -4.54
N ARG A 240 14.16 3.55 -5.10
CA ARG A 240 13.39 4.76 -4.81
C ARG A 240 13.01 4.83 -3.33
N LEU A 241 12.57 3.72 -2.72
CA LEU A 241 12.27 3.68 -1.29
C LEU A 241 13.51 4.00 -0.46
N ARG A 242 14.66 3.38 -0.78
CA ARG A 242 15.93 3.67 -0.12
C ARG A 242 16.27 5.16 -0.20
N HIS A 243 16.23 5.76 -1.39
CA HIS A 243 16.53 7.18 -1.56
C HIS A 243 15.59 8.08 -0.76
N VAL A 244 14.30 7.75 -0.71
CA VAL A 244 13.32 8.53 0.08
C VAL A 244 13.62 8.43 1.57
N LEU A 245 14.02 7.25 2.08
CA LEU A 245 14.42 7.08 3.48
C LEU A 245 15.75 7.77 3.82
N LEU A 246 16.68 7.83 2.85
CA LEU A 246 17.98 8.49 3.02
C LEU A 246 17.89 10.02 2.95
N GLU A 247 16.99 10.57 2.13
CA GLU A 247 16.80 12.01 1.96
C GLU A 247 16.75 12.80 3.29
N PRO A 248 15.94 12.41 4.30
CA PRO A 248 15.92 13.11 5.59
C PRO A 248 17.16 12.88 6.45
N ILE A 249 17.94 11.82 6.23
CA ILE A 249 19.19 11.51 6.96
C ILE A 249 20.36 12.32 6.37
N GLU A 250 20.44 12.36 5.04
CA GLU A 250 21.56 12.96 4.30
C GLU A 250 21.37 14.45 4.02
N ALA A 251 20.18 14.99 4.26
CA ALA A 251 19.93 16.42 4.19
C ALA A 251 20.96 17.22 5.02
N ASN A 252 21.20 18.47 4.61
CA ASN A 252 22.18 19.35 5.23
C ASN A 252 23.58 18.71 5.36
N SER A 253 24.04 18.00 4.31
CA SER A 253 25.35 17.33 4.27
C SER A 253 25.55 16.31 5.39
N GLY A 254 24.51 15.52 5.68
CA GLY A 254 24.54 14.50 6.74
C GLY A 254 24.22 15.00 8.15
N ALA A 255 23.88 16.28 8.32
CA ALA A 255 23.30 16.79 9.57
C ALA A 255 21.81 16.45 9.72
N GLY A 256 21.19 15.85 8.69
CA GLY A 256 19.78 15.50 8.65
C GLY A 256 18.86 16.68 8.36
N GLN A 257 17.59 16.41 8.10
CA GLN A 257 16.61 17.44 7.71
C GLN A 257 16.42 18.51 8.79
N ASN A 258 15.93 19.69 8.40
CA ASN A 258 15.51 20.68 9.39
C ASN A 258 14.22 20.23 10.10
N MET A 259 14.22 20.32 11.42
CA MET A 259 13.05 20.06 12.26
C MET A 259 12.16 21.31 12.33
N ALA A 260 11.01 21.23 13.02
CA ALA A 260 10.06 22.32 13.12
C ALA A 260 10.61 23.57 13.82
N ASP A 261 11.68 23.44 14.61
CA ASP A 261 12.41 24.52 15.27
C ASP A 261 13.40 25.26 14.33
N GLY A 262 13.63 24.73 13.13
CA GLY A 262 14.55 25.27 12.13
C GLY A 262 15.99 24.80 12.27
N THR A 263 16.31 23.96 13.25
CA THR A 263 17.63 23.35 13.40
C THR A 263 17.70 21.98 12.72
N ALA A 264 18.90 21.55 12.32
CA ALA A 264 19.08 20.25 11.68
C ALA A 264 18.82 19.11 12.67
N MET A 265 18.32 17.97 12.19
CA MET A 265 17.98 16.81 13.00
C MET A 265 19.13 16.42 13.94
N PHE A 266 20.35 16.25 13.41
CA PHE A 266 21.53 15.94 14.21
C PHE A 266 22.24 17.22 14.64
N HIS A 267 21.98 17.65 15.87
CA HIS A 267 22.53 18.88 16.42
C HIS A 267 22.87 18.74 17.91
N ALA A 268 23.82 19.57 18.38
CA ALA A 268 24.20 19.58 19.79
C ALA A 268 23.05 20.01 20.71
N ASP A 269 22.20 20.94 20.25
CA ASP A 269 21.04 21.43 21.02
C ASP A 269 19.97 20.35 21.23
N HIS A 270 19.85 19.39 20.32
CA HIS A 270 19.01 18.20 20.46
C HIS A 270 19.66 17.12 21.35
N GLY A 271 20.93 17.28 21.72
CA GLY A 271 21.69 16.29 22.49
C GLY A 271 21.84 14.95 21.76
N ASN A 272 21.73 14.96 20.42
CA ASN A 272 21.69 13.75 19.59
C ASN A 272 22.86 13.65 18.59
N LEU A 273 23.88 14.50 18.77
CA LEU A 273 25.10 14.50 18.00
C LEU A 273 26.31 14.34 18.93
N ALA A 274 27.23 13.44 18.58
CA ALA A 274 28.49 13.29 19.29
C ALA A 274 29.32 14.58 19.24
N SER A 275 29.82 15.02 20.39
CA SER A 275 30.67 16.22 20.50
C SER A 275 31.99 16.11 19.73
N SER A 276 32.48 14.88 19.57
CA SER A 276 33.63 14.54 18.75
C SER A 276 33.35 13.21 18.06
N GLY A 277 33.79 13.11 16.80
CA GLY A 277 33.80 11.87 16.06
C GLY A 277 34.60 10.77 16.78
N ALA A 278 34.11 9.54 16.75
CA ALA A 278 34.79 8.38 17.32
C ALA A 278 34.46 7.09 16.57
N ALA A 279 35.44 6.17 16.52
CA ALA A 279 35.24 4.83 16.01
C ALA A 279 34.18 4.05 16.82
N ILE A 280 33.56 3.07 16.18
CA ILE A 280 32.62 2.15 16.85
C ILE A 280 33.39 1.33 17.90
N SER A 281 33.04 1.50 19.16
CA SER A 281 33.63 0.80 20.30
C SER A 281 32.62 0.70 21.46
N ILE A 282 32.90 -0.15 22.46
CA ILE A 282 32.04 -0.25 23.65
C ILE A 282 31.94 1.09 24.38
N GLU A 283 33.02 1.88 24.39
CA GLU A 283 33.05 3.20 25.02
C GLU A 283 32.19 4.21 24.26
N SER A 284 32.34 4.31 22.94
CA SER A 284 31.57 5.25 22.12
C SER A 284 30.07 4.90 22.09
N LEU A 285 29.73 3.60 22.05
CA LEU A 285 28.35 3.12 22.19
C LEU A 285 27.78 3.38 23.58
N SER A 286 28.59 3.30 24.64
CA SER A 286 28.14 3.61 26.01
C SER A 286 27.82 5.10 26.18
N ILE A 287 28.60 5.99 25.55
CA ILE A 287 28.34 7.43 25.51
C ILE A 287 27.02 7.68 24.77
N ALA A 288 26.86 7.14 23.56
CA ALA A 288 25.64 7.27 22.76
C ALA A 288 24.39 6.76 23.49
N ARG A 289 24.44 5.55 24.08
CA ARG A 289 23.36 4.99 24.91
C ARG A 289 23.00 5.90 26.08
N THR A 290 24.00 6.52 26.72
CA THR A 290 23.77 7.43 27.85
C THR A 290 23.11 8.72 27.38
N ALA A 291 23.51 9.25 26.22
CA ALA A 291 22.89 10.43 25.62
C ALA A 291 21.40 10.17 25.34
N MET A 292 21.07 9.07 24.64
CA MET A 292 19.68 8.71 24.32
C MET A 292 18.82 8.51 25.58
N ARG A 293 19.33 7.80 26.60
CA ARG A 293 18.58 7.58 27.85
C ARG A 293 18.39 8.85 28.69
N LYS A 294 19.25 9.87 28.52
CA LYS A 294 19.19 11.12 29.29
C LYS A 294 18.50 12.26 28.55
N GLN A 295 18.06 12.05 27.31
CA GLN A 295 17.29 13.05 26.59
C GLN A 295 16.03 13.43 27.33
N ARG A 296 15.69 14.71 27.19
CA ARG A 296 14.54 15.31 27.81
C ARG A 296 13.64 15.95 26.77
N GLY A 297 12.35 15.78 26.95
CA GLY A 297 11.35 16.50 26.17
C GLY A 297 11.26 17.98 26.58
N LEU A 298 10.43 18.73 25.87
CA LEU A 298 10.31 20.18 26.02
C LEU A 298 9.88 20.61 27.43
N ASN A 299 9.11 19.79 28.15
CA ASN A 299 8.69 20.09 29.53
C ASN A 299 9.60 19.46 30.60
N GLY A 300 10.78 18.95 30.20
CA GLY A 300 11.77 18.38 31.09
C GLY A 300 11.56 16.91 31.45
N GLU A 301 10.57 16.23 30.85
CA GLU A 301 10.35 14.78 30.97
C GLU A 301 11.57 14.00 30.49
N LEU A 302 11.94 12.96 31.22
CA LEU A 302 12.92 11.99 30.74
C LEU A 302 12.21 11.04 29.78
N TYR A 303 12.67 11.00 28.53
CA TYR A 303 12.16 10.05 27.55
C TYR A 303 12.67 8.63 27.80
N ALA A 304 13.84 8.50 28.44
CA ALA A 304 14.47 7.21 28.77
C ALA A 304 14.56 6.26 27.55
N VAL A 305 14.89 6.82 26.38
CA VAL A 305 14.92 6.08 25.11
C VAL A 305 16.01 5.01 25.15
N GLU A 306 15.61 3.77 24.91
CA GLU A 306 16.51 2.64 24.86
C GLU A 306 17.00 2.39 23.43
N PRO A 307 18.32 2.33 23.19
CA PRO A 307 18.83 1.99 21.87
C PRO A 307 18.57 0.52 21.55
N TRP A 308 18.21 0.27 20.30
CA TRP A 308 17.84 -1.04 19.76
C TRP A 308 18.63 -1.38 18.50
N GLY A 309 18.92 -0.40 17.63
CA GLY A 309 19.58 -0.64 16.36
C GLY A 309 20.86 0.19 16.21
N LEU A 310 21.83 -0.36 15.50
CA LEU A 310 23.03 0.33 15.04
C LEU A 310 22.99 0.38 13.49
N VAL A 311 22.80 1.58 12.94
CA VAL A 311 22.79 1.82 11.50
C VAL A 311 24.19 2.26 11.07
N VAL A 312 24.75 1.56 10.09
CA VAL A 312 26.11 1.81 9.59
C VAL A 312 26.19 1.79 8.06
N PRO A 313 27.13 2.53 7.47
CA PRO A 313 27.51 2.36 6.07
C PRO A 313 28.24 1.01 5.86
N ALA A 314 28.34 0.57 4.61
CA ALA A 314 28.94 -0.72 4.26
C ALA A 314 30.41 -0.84 4.70
N GLU A 315 31.14 0.27 4.73
CA GLU A 315 32.53 0.39 5.13
C GLU A 315 32.77 0.01 6.60
N LEU A 316 31.77 0.26 7.45
CA LEU A 316 31.84 -0.01 8.89
C LEU A 316 31.22 -1.35 9.30
N GLU A 317 30.62 -2.10 8.37
CA GLU A 317 29.95 -3.37 8.66
C GLU A 317 30.85 -4.33 9.45
N THR A 318 32.09 -4.53 9.00
CA THR A 318 33.02 -5.45 9.67
C THR A 318 33.41 -4.97 11.07
N ALA A 319 33.55 -3.65 11.25
CA ALA A 319 33.87 -3.07 12.56
C ALA A 319 32.70 -3.24 13.53
N ALA A 320 31.48 -2.96 13.06
CA ALA A 320 30.25 -3.13 13.83
C ALA A 320 30.01 -4.59 14.21
N GLN A 321 30.17 -5.54 13.25
CA GLN A 321 30.06 -6.97 13.52
C GLN A 321 31.02 -7.45 14.60
N LYS A 322 32.28 -6.97 14.59
CA LYS A 322 33.26 -7.30 15.64
C LYS A 322 32.85 -6.79 17.02
N VAL A 323 32.29 -5.58 17.08
CA VAL A 323 31.84 -4.97 18.34
C VAL A 323 30.54 -5.60 18.84
N LEU A 324 29.68 -6.12 17.98
CA LEU A 324 28.43 -6.78 18.38
C LEU A 324 28.57 -8.30 18.56
N ALA A 325 29.71 -8.87 18.18
CA ALA A 325 29.95 -10.31 18.25
C ALA A 325 29.81 -10.85 19.68
N ASP A 326 29.09 -11.97 19.78
CA ASP A 326 28.98 -12.76 21.00
C ASP A 326 30.30 -13.52 21.22
N ILE A 327 31.11 -13.02 22.14
CA ILE A 327 32.39 -13.59 22.53
C ILE A 327 32.30 -13.97 24.00
N ASN A 328 32.45 -15.26 24.29
CA ASN A 328 32.58 -15.76 25.66
C ASN A 328 33.85 -15.19 26.31
N ALA A 329 33.69 -14.11 27.05
CA ALA A 329 34.79 -13.46 27.75
C ALA A 329 35.34 -14.39 28.85
N THR A 330 36.66 -14.57 28.88
CA THR A 330 37.33 -15.36 29.92
C THR A 330 37.53 -14.57 31.22
N LYS A 331 37.35 -13.25 31.18
CA LYS A 331 37.39 -12.33 32.33
C LYS A 331 36.18 -11.40 32.27
N SER A 332 35.64 -11.02 33.43
CA SER A 332 34.50 -10.10 33.50
C SER A 332 34.79 -8.71 32.94
N SER A 333 36.05 -8.25 32.98
CA SER A 333 36.49 -6.98 32.38
C SER A 333 36.35 -6.94 30.86
N ASP A 334 36.33 -8.11 30.22
CA ASP A 334 36.33 -8.25 28.76
C ASP A 334 34.91 -8.58 28.26
N ALA A 335 33.93 -8.65 29.16
CA ALA A 335 32.54 -8.91 28.83
C ALA A 335 31.95 -7.69 28.11
N ASN A 336 31.39 -7.92 26.93
CA ASN A 336 30.78 -6.87 26.14
C ASN A 336 29.28 -6.75 26.46
N PRO A 337 28.82 -5.62 27.02
CA PRO A 337 27.42 -5.44 27.41
C PRO A 337 26.47 -5.22 26.23
N PHE A 338 26.99 -5.06 25.00
CA PHE A 338 26.20 -4.89 23.79
C PHE A 338 26.03 -6.18 22.97
N GLN A 339 26.54 -7.32 23.47
CA GLN A 339 26.36 -8.63 22.84
C GLN A 339 24.87 -8.94 22.67
N ASN A 340 24.45 -9.19 21.43
CA ASN A 340 23.06 -9.47 21.06
C ASN A 340 22.03 -8.43 21.53
N ALA A 341 22.47 -7.22 21.91
CA ALA A 341 21.60 -6.17 22.43
C ALA A 341 21.15 -5.18 21.35
N LEU A 342 21.92 -5.08 20.25
CA LEU A 342 21.65 -4.16 19.16
C LEU A 342 21.48 -4.94 17.84
N GLU A 343 20.50 -4.57 17.04
CA GLU A 343 20.36 -5.03 15.65
C GLU A 343 21.31 -4.23 14.75
N LEU A 344 22.10 -4.93 13.94
CA LEU A 344 22.95 -4.29 12.94
C LEU A 344 22.16 -4.05 11.65
N ILE A 345 22.03 -2.78 11.25
CA ILE A 345 21.41 -2.37 10.00
C ILE A 345 22.48 -1.77 9.12
N VAL A 346 22.80 -2.45 8.02
CA VAL A 346 23.81 -1.99 7.06
C VAL A 346 23.11 -1.31 5.89
N GLU A 347 23.39 -0.03 5.68
CA GLU A 347 22.79 0.73 4.59
C GLU A 347 23.87 1.25 3.62
N PRO A 348 23.99 0.68 2.41
CA PRO A 348 25.02 1.05 1.46
C PRO A 348 24.83 2.44 0.83
N GLY A 349 23.66 3.05 0.96
CA GLY A 349 23.39 4.38 0.38
C GLY A 349 23.87 5.56 1.23
N LEU A 350 24.40 5.34 2.43
CA LEU A 350 24.94 6.41 3.28
C LEU A 350 26.22 7.00 2.68
N SER A 351 26.23 8.30 2.44
CA SER A 351 27.31 9.05 1.79
C SER A 351 28.56 9.26 2.64
N ASP A 352 28.40 9.27 3.97
CA ASP A 352 29.51 9.40 4.92
C ASP A 352 29.95 8.00 5.37
N PRO A 353 31.15 7.53 4.95
CA PRO A 353 31.62 6.18 5.22
C PRO A 353 32.08 5.98 6.68
N GLU A 354 32.19 7.04 7.47
CA GLU A 354 32.68 7.00 8.85
C GLU A 354 31.55 7.25 9.86
N ALA A 355 30.48 7.93 9.45
CA ALA A 355 29.34 8.18 10.31
C ALA A 355 28.54 6.92 10.63
N TRP A 356 28.13 6.81 11.89
CA TRP A 356 27.25 5.74 12.37
C TRP A 356 26.15 6.29 13.26
N TYR A 357 25.02 5.59 13.30
CA TYR A 357 23.82 6.04 14.00
C TYR A 357 23.33 4.98 14.98
N LEU A 358 23.00 5.40 16.20
CA LEU A 358 22.34 4.56 17.18
C LEU A 358 20.86 4.96 17.24
N ILE A 359 19.96 3.99 17.11
CA ILE A 359 18.53 4.23 16.98
C ILE A 359 17.74 3.51 18.06
N ALA A 360 16.61 4.08 18.44
CA ALA A 360 15.59 3.43 19.24
C ALA A 360 14.79 2.44 18.38
N ASP A 361 14.06 1.54 19.03
CA ASP A 361 13.13 0.64 18.34
C ASP A 361 11.99 1.46 17.71
N PRO A 362 11.85 1.48 16.37
CA PRO A 362 10.79 2.24 15.69
C PRO A 362 9.37 1.73 15.99
N ALA A 363 9.23 0.51 16.54
CA ALA A 363 7.93 0.01 16.99
C ALA A 363 7.49 0.59 18.35
N ARG A 364 8.44 1.16 19.12
CA ARG A 364 8.19 1.70 20.47
C ARG A 364 8.20 3.22 20.52
N PHE A 365 9.01 3.86 19.68
CA PHE A 365 9.20 5.29 19.68
C PHE A 365 9.18 5.84 18.26
N ASP A 366 8.59 7.02 18.10
CA ASP A 366 8.60 7.74 16.83
C ASP A 366 10.01 8.26 16.50
N GLY A 367 10.40 8.26 15.24
CA GLY A 367 11.73 8.67 14.81
C GLY A 367 11.75 9.00 13.33
N LEU A 368 12.36 8.13 12.52
CA LEU A 368 12.19 8.16 11.08
C LEU A 368 10.84 7.54 10.72
N ALA A 369 9.93 8.35 10.19
CA ALA A 369 8.64 7.91 9.67
C ALA A 369 8.67 7.89 8.15
N HIS A 370 8.12 6.85 7.55
CA HIS A 370 7.80 6.83 6.12
C HIS A 370 6.29 6.68 5.94
N ALA A 371 5.79 7.18 4.82
CA ALA A 371 4.38 7.09 4.50
C ALA A 371 4.16 6.72 3.05
N PHE A 372 3.07 6.00 2.83
CA PHE A 372 2.49 5.77 1.51
C PHE A 372 1.15 6.49 1.44
N LEU A 373 0.72 6.83 0.22
CA LEU A 373 -0.67 7.25 0.03
C LEU A 373 -1.61 6.10 0.39
N ASP A 374 -2.72 6.38 1.07
CA ASP A 374 -3.69 5.37 1.46
C ASP A 374 -4.11 4.49 0.27
N GLY A 375 -4.16 3.17 0.52
CA GLY A 375 -4.37 2.15 -0.50
C GLY A 375 -3.20 1.92 -1.48
N GLN A 376 -2.06 2.60 -1.35
CA GLN A 376 -0.88 2.46 -2.24
C GLN A 376 0.42 2.09 -1.51
N ARG A 377 0.38 1.14 -0.57
CA ARG A 377 1.59 0.61 0.11
C ARG A 377 2.60 -0.03 -0.85
N ALA A 378 2.14 -0.55 -1.98
CA ALA A 378 2.98 -1.11 -3.04
C ALA A 378 2.89 -0.28 -4.33
N PRO A 379 3.97 -0.22 -5.13
CA PRO A 379 3.94 0.39 -6.44
C PRO A 379 2.87 -0.24 -7.34
N ARG A 380 2.21 0.59 -8.15
CA ARG A 380 1.23 0.15 -9.14
C ARG A 380 1.82 0.32 -10.53
N VAL A 381 1.50 -0.63 -11.40
CA VAL A 381 1.76 -0.49 -12.83
C VAL A 381 0.45 -0.04 -13.48
N GLU A 382 0.53 0.90 -14.39
CA GLU A 382 -0.58 1.33 -15.24
C GLU A 382 -0.19 1.15 -16.69
N THR A 383 -1.13 0.73 -17.53
CA THR A 383 -0.88 0.45 -18.95
C THR A 383 -1.80 1.27 -19.85
N ARG A 384 -1.31 1.60 -21.04
CA ARG A 384 -2.13 2.18 -22.10
C ARG A 384 -1.62 1.75 -23.48
N PRO A 385 -2.50 1.77 -24.51
CA PRO A 385 -2.04 1.72 -25.89
C PRO A 385 -1.03 2.83 -26.17
N GLY A 386 0.06 2.50 -26.86
CA GLY A 386 1.08 3.48 -27.21
C GLY A 386 0.55 4.54 -28.17
N TRP A 387 0.83 5.81 -27.89
CA TRP A 387 0.44 6.92 -28.78
C TRP A 387 1.57 7.26 -29.76
N ASN A 388 2.79 7.36 -29.25
CA ASN A 388 3.97 7.73 -30.03
C ASN A 388 4.65 6.51 -30.67
N THR A 389 4.31 5.29 -30.26
CA THR A 389 4.92 4.05 -30.76
C THR A 389 3.88 2.95 -30.85
N LEU A 390 3.95 2.14 -31.90
CA LEU A 390 3.09 0.98 -32.08
C LEU A 390 3.39 -0.10 -31.03
N GLY A 391 2.47 -0.31 -30.11
CA GLY A 391 2.68 -1.21 -28.98
C GLY A 391 1.87 -0.79 -27.77
N MET A 392 2.39 -1.14 -26.60
CA MET A 392 1.86 -0.72 -25.31
C MET A 392 2.88 0.10 -24.55
N GLU A 393 2.40 1.16 -23.90
CA GLU A 393 3.14 1.94 -22.91
C GLU A 393 2.69 1.49 -21.52
N MET A 394 3.64 1.40 -20.60
CA MET A 394 3.38 1.06 -19.21
C MET A 394 4.15 2.02 -18.31
N ARG A 395 3.58 2.41 -17.18
CA ARG A 395 4.26 3.21 -16.17
C ARG A 395 4.14 2.55 -14.81
N LEU A 396 5.24 2.52 -14.08
CA LEU A 396 5.23 2.28 -12.65
C LEU A 396 4.91 3.62 -11.98
N VAL A 397 3.97 3.65 -11.05
CA VAL A 397 3.60 4.83 -10.24
C VAL A 397 3.62 4.43 -8.78
N TRP A 398 4.19 5.29 -7.94
CA TRP A 398 4.21 5.06 -6.51
C TRP A 398 4.33 6.38 -5.74
N ALA A 399 3.49 6.54 -4.72
CA ALA A 399 3.38 7.73 -3.92
C ALA A 399 3.94 7.45 -2.51
N LEU A 400 5.06 8.09 -2.16
CA LEU A 400 5.73 7.90 -0.87
C LEU A 400 6.52 9.13 -0.43
N ASP A 401 6.80 9.22 0.87
CA ASP A 401 7.74 10.18 1.44
C ASP A 401 8.27 9.66 2.79
N ALA A 402 9.38 10.24 3.28
CA ALA A 402 9.89 9.96 4.62
C ALA A 402 10.45 11.22 5.28
N LYS A 403 10.28 11.31 6.60
CA LYS A 403 10.70 12.44 7.43
C LYS A 403 11.00 11.99 8.86
N PHE A 404 11.89 12.71 9.52
CA PHE A 404 12.01 12.64 10.98
C PHE A 404 10.83 13.34 11.65
N VAL A 405 10.25 12.68 12.66
CA VAL A 405 9.12 13.17 13.45
C VAL A 405 9.45 13.32 14.93
N GLU A 406 10.64 12.91 15.35
CA GLU A 406 11.15 13.03 16.72
C GLU A 406 12.69 13.05 16.67
N THR A 407 13.29 13.93 17.48
CA THR A 407 14.74 14.15 17.51
C THR A 407 15.47 13.22 18.47
N ALA A 408 14.75 12.72 19.49
CA ALA A 408 15.33 11.93 20.56
C ALA A 408 15.78 10.52 20.12
N THR A 409 15.06 9.90 19.20
CA THR A 409 15.21 8.47 18.94
C THR A 409 16.41 8.07 18.09
N TRP A 410 17.14 9.04 17.56
CA TRP A 410 18.33 8.81 16.75
C TRP A 410 19.50 9.60 17.29
N TYR A 411 20.67 8.97 17.39
CA TYR A 411 21.92 9.60 17.78
C TYR A 411 22.97 9.41 16.69
N ARG A 412 23.63 10.48 16.25
CA ARG A 412 24.69 10.43 15.24
C ARG A 412 26.06 10.57 15.86
N ASN A 413 26.99 9.73 15.43
CA ASN A 413 28.42 9.95 15.59
C ASN A 413 29.07 10.15 14.22
N PRO A 414 29.82 11.24 13.98
CA PRO A 414 30.49 11.49 12.70
C PRO A 414 31.57 10.48 12.29
N GLY A 415 31.99 9.55 13.15
CA GLY A 415 33.09 8.63 12.86
C GLY A 415 34.46 9.15 13.28
N ALA A 416 35.50 8.33 13.14
CA ALA A 416 36.83 8.57 13.72
C ALA A 416 37.71 9.52 12.92
#